data_AF-A0A401MXV9-F1
#
_entry.id   AF-A0A401MXV9-F1
#
_cell.length_a   1.000
_cell.length_b   1.000
_cell.length_c   1.000
_cell.angle_alpha   90.00
_cell.angle_beta   90.00
_cell.angle_gamma   90.00
#
_symmetry.space_group_name_H-M   'P 1'
#
loop_
_entity.id
_entity.type
_entity.pdbx_description
1 polymer ?
#
loop_
_entity_poly.entity_id
_entity_poly.type
_entity_poly.pdbx_seq_one_letter_code
_entity_poly.pdbx_strand_id
1 'polypeptide(L)'
;MNQWYDSPQHKPVMDKAHEAWFNAFYIRKWRLPADGEELTGPLFLETAIVPSAQLTQDTVDDVVARLTRTLPQFNAMPFETVSGEFEDQPFQFVGPLEEFPQPAPVRYLLLTHWESSAELDAWLNSSEIRNLAELGEISHEVSVLLRHQPGERDGLNADGSQRHWVRAGTT
;
A
#
# COMPACT_ATOMS: atom_id res chain seq x y z
N MET A 1 -8.35 8.04 -10.10
CA MET A 1 -9.82 7.81 -10.15
C MET A 1 -10.45 8.32 -11.44
N ASN A 2 -10.39 9.61 -11.76
CA ASN A 2 -11.01 10.14 -12.99
C ASN A 2 -10.48 9.47 -14.28
N GLN A 3 -9.16 9.28 -14.36
CA GLN A 3 -8.54 8.59 -15.50
C GLN A 3 -9.04 7.13 -15.69
N TRP A 4 -9.39 6.45 -14.59
CA TRP A 4 -9.96 5.10 -14.66
C TRP A 4 -11.38 5.15 -15.21
N TYR A 5 -12.21 6.06 -14.68
CA TYR A 5 -13.60 6.20 -15.09
C TYR A 5 -13.75 6.46 -16.60
N ASP A 6 -12.79 7.20 -17.18
CA ASP A 6 -12.76 7.57 -18.60
C ASP A 6 -12.01 6.56 -19.49
N SER A 7 -11.47 5.47 -18.93
CA SER A 7 -10.78 4.44 -19.69
C SER A 7 -11.74 3.63 -20.57
N PRO A 8 -11.40 3.30 -21.84
CA PRO A 8 -12.19 2.40 -22.68
C PRO A 8 -12.38 1.00 -22.09
N GLN A 9 -11.54 0.61 -21.13
CA GLN A 9 -11.63 -0.66 -20.41
C GLN A 9 -12.61 -0.60 -19.23
N HIS A 10 -12.99 0.59 -18.77
CA HIS A 10 -13.85 0.78 -17.60
C HIS A 10 -15.23 0.15 -17.79
N LYS A 11 -15.90 0.44 -18.91
CA LYS A 11 -17.26 -0.04 -19.16
C LYS A 11 -17.34 -1.58 -19.29
N PRO A 12 -16.51 -2.26 -20.11
CA PRO A 12 -16.50 -3.73 -20.15
C PRO A 12 -16.17 -4.38 -18.79
N VAL A 13 -15.33 -3.73 -17.99
CA VAL A 13 -14.99 -4.19 -16.64
C VAL A 13 -16.16 -4.05 -15.68
N MET A 14 -16.86 -2.92 -15.68
CA MET A 14 -18.05 -2.70 -14.86
C MET A 14 -19.20 -3.64 -15.24
N ASP A 15 -19.41 -3.85 -16.55
CA ASP A 15 -20.44 -4.76 -17.05
C ASP A 15 -20.19 -6.20 -16.57
N LYS A 16 -18.96 -6.72 -16.71
CA LYS A 16 -18.61 -8.03 -16.17
C LYS A 16 -18.63 -8.07 -14.62
N ALA A 17 -18.34 -6.96 -13.94
CA ALA A 17 -18.42 -6.87 -12.47
C ALA A 17 -19.84 -7.00 -11.95
N HIS A 18 -20.81 -6.50 -12.70
CA HIS A 18 -22.23 -6.68 -12.40
C HIS A 18 -22.67 -8.15 -12.54
N GLU A 19 -22.07 -8.90 -13.47
CA GLU A 19 -22.41 -10.31 -13.72
C GLU A 19 -21.78 -11.29 -12.71
N ALA A 20 -20.54 -11.04 -12.27
CA ALA A 20 -19.78 -11.95 -11.41
C ALA A 20 -19.66 -11.50 -9.93
N TRP A 21 -20.25 -10.36 -9.57
CA TRP A 21 -20.05 -9.64 -8.31
C TRP A 21 -18.58 -9.17 -8.13
N PHE A 22 -18.39 -8.10 -7.34
CA PHE A 22 -17.14 -7.38 -7.07
C PHE A 22 -15.84 -8.21 -6.88
N ASN A 23 -15.92 -9.48 -6.48
CA ASN A 23 -14.76 -10.35 -6.20
C ASN A 23 -13.88 -10.66 -7.43
N ALA A 24 -14.42 -10.58 -8.65
CA ALA A 24 -13.67 -10.79 -9.89
C ALA A 24 -12.94 -9.53 -10.39
N PHE A 25 -13.26 -8.35 -9.86
CA PHE A 25 -12.84 -7.07 -10.44
C PHE A 25 -11.99 -6.19 -9.53
N TYR A 26 -12.20 -6.23 -8.22
CA TYR A 26 -11.25 -5.61 -7.30
C TYR A 26 -10.06 -6.57 -7.13
N ILE A 27 -8.96 -6.31 -7.83
CA ILE A 27 -7.72 -7.04 -7.58
C ILE A 27 -7.17 -6.50 -6.28
N ARG A 28 -7.29 -7.30 -5.22
CA ARG A 28 -6.44 -7.13 -4.04
C ARG A 28 -5.03 -7.48 -4.48
N LYS A 29 -4.18 -6.46 -4.61
CA LYS A 29 -2.77 -6.63 -4.94
C LYS A 29 -2.02 -7.33 -3.81
N TRP A 30 -2.40 -7.02 -2.58
CA TRP A 30 -1.77 -7.52 -1.36
C TRP A 30 -2.76 -8.40 -0.60
N ARG A 31 -2.25 -9.45 0.05
CA ARG A 31 -3.01 -10.30 0.97
C ARG A 31 -2.20 -10.57 2.23
N LEU A 32 -2.88 -10.92 3.31
CA LEU A 32 -2.22 -11.48 4.48
C LEU A 32 -1.50 -12.79 4.09
N PRO A 33 -0.30 -13.03 4.65
CA PRO A 33 0.34 -14.34 4.55
C PRO A 33 -0.55 -15.41 5.21
N ALA A 34 -0.51 -16.62 4.68
CA ALA A 34 -1.13 -17.77 5.34
C ALA A 34 -0.31 -18.19 6.57
N ASP A 35 -0.90 -18.95 7.48
CA ASP A 35 -0.20 -19.46 8.66
C ASP A 35 1.04 -20.26 8.26
N GLY A 36 2.21 -19.80 8.72
CA GLY A 36 3.51 -20.42 8.43
C GLY A 36 4.04 -20.17 7.01
N GLU A 37 3.43 -19.28 6.23
CA GLU A 37 3.95 -18.87 4.93
C GLU A 37 5.26 -18.10 5.09
N GLU A 38 6.26 -18.47 4.29
CA GLU A 38 7.53 -17.74 4.24
C GLU A 38 7.32 -16.37 3.58
N LEU A 39 7.79 -15.31 4.23
CA LEU A 39 7.74 -13.95 3.70
C LEU A 39 8.84 -13.75 2.66
N THR A 40 8.50 -14.00 1.40
CA THR A 40 9.32 -13.66 0.24
C THR A 40 8.77 -12.41 -0.43
N GLY A 41 9.63 -11.46 -0.77
CA GLY A 41 9.17 -10.22 -1.38
C GLY A 41 8.63 -10.37 -2.80
N PRO A 42 7.93 -9.34 -3.32
CA PRO A 42 7.70 -8.04 -2.68
C PRO A 42 6.74 -8.11 -1.48
N LEU A 43 7.01 -7.30 -0.45
CA LEU A 43 6.20 -7.18 0.76
C LEU A 43 5.63 -5.76 0.88
N PHE A 44 4.42 -5.67 1.40
CA PHE A 44 3.78 -4.42 1.78
C PHE A 44 3.66 -4.36 3.29
N LEU A 45 4.15 -3.28 3.91
CA LEU A 45 4.03 -3.03 5.33
C LEU A 45 3.08 -1.85 5.55
N GLU A 46 2.01 -2.11 6.29
CA GLU A 46 1.20 -1.08 6.95
C GLU A 46 1.67 -0.93 8.39
N THR A 47 2.03 0.28 8.80
CA THR A 47 2.25 0.64 10.20
C THR A 47 1.17 1.60 10.64
N ALA A 48 0.23 1.11 11.45
CA ALA A 48 -0.79 1.94 12.05
C ALA A 48 -0.26 2.63 13.31
N ILE A 49 -0.52 3.93 13.44
CA ILE A 49 -0.13 4.78 14.56
C ILE A 49 -1.40 5.38 15.15
N VAL A 50 -1.65 5.12 16.42
CA VAL A 50 -2.85 5.54 17.15
C VAL A 50 -2.44 6.50 18.27
N PRO A 51 -2.31 7.80 17.97
CA PRO A 51 -2.01 8.81 19.00
C PRO A 51 -3.21 9.07 19.92
N SER A 52 -2.94 9.63 21.08
CA SER A 52 -3.98 10.04 22.05
C SER A 52 -4.82 11.25 21.58
N ALA A 53 -4.29 12.02 20.64
CA ALA A 53 -4.94 13.16 20.00
C ALA A 53 -4.43 13.30 18.56
N GLN A 54 -5.15 14.07 17.74
CA GLN A 54 -4.70 14.40 16.40
C GLN A 54 -3.32 15.07 16.43
N LEU A 55 -2.41 14.61 15.57
CA LEU A 55 -1.07 15.21 15.44
C LEU A 55 -1.19 16.62 14.85
N THR A 56 -0.35 17.54 15.32
CA THR A 56 -0.25 18.86 14.71
C THR A 56 0.39 18.76 13.33
N GLN A 57 0.13 19.75 12.47
CA GLN A 57 0.74 19.79 11.14
C GLN A 57 2.28 19.78 11.22
N ASP A 58 2.87 20.55 12.14
CA ASP A 58 4.32 20.59 12.34
C ASP A 58 4.89 19.19 12.66
N THR A 59 4.21 18.41 13.51
CA THR A 59 4.62 17.04 13.81
C THR A 59 4.50 16.11 12.60
N VAL A 60 3.45 16.26 11.79
CA VAL A 60 3.28 15.49 10.56
C VAL A 60 4.41 15.83 9.56
N ASP A 61 4.71 17.10 9.37
CA ASP A 61 5.74 17.57 8.46
C ASP A 61 7.14 17.06 8.89
N ASP A 62 7.43 17.10 10.19
CA ASP A 62 8.67 16.56 10.76
C ASP A 62 8.80 15.04 10.54
N VAL A 63 7.71 14.28 10.71
CA VAL A 63 7.67 12.84 10.44
C VAL A 63 7.94 12.56 8.97
N VAL A 64 7.24 13.25 8.07
CA VAL A 64 7.42 13.10 6.61
C VAL A 64 8.85 13.44 6.21
N ALA A 65 9.40 14.56 6.68
CA ALA A 65 10.76 14.96 6.37
C ALA A 65 11.80 13.93 6.88
N ARG A 66 11.58 13.38 8.08
CA ARG A 66 12.44 12.32 8.64
C ARG A 66 12.37 11.05 7.78
N LEU A 67 11.17 10.56 7.48
CA LEU A 67 10.95 9.35 6.68
C LEU A 67 11.57 9.45 5.29
N THR A 68 11.40 10.58 4.61
CA THR A 68 12.01 10.87 3.30
C THR A 68 13.53 10.72 3.32
N ARG A 69 14.18 11.07 4.43
CA ARG A 69 15.64 10.94 4.59
C ARG A 69 16.08 9.54 5.02
N THR A 70 15.28 8.84 5.81
CA THR A 70 15.70 7.59 6.48
C THR A 70 15.34 6.34 5.70
N LEU A 71 14.14 6.26 5.11
CA LEU A 71 13.68 5.04 4.41
C LEU A 71 14.61 4.57 3.27
N PRO A 72 15.18 5.47 2.44
CA PRO A 72 16.13 5.04 1.41
C PRO A 72 17.37 4.31 1.97
N GLN A 73 17.75 4.56 3.22
CA GLN A 73 18.90 3.91 3.88
C GLN A 73 18.63 2.44 4.21
N PHE A 74 17.36 2.04 4.21
CA PHE A 74 16.91 0.65 4.42
C PHE A 74 16.52 -0.03 3.11
N ASN A 75 16.82 0.58 1.94
CA ASN A 75 16.42 0.10 0.62
C ASN A 75 14.90 -0.10 0.46
N ALA A 76 14.08 0.74 1.12
CA ALA A 76 12.64 0.73 0.86
C ALA A 76 12.38 0.96 -0.63
N MET A 77 11.49 0.17 -1.22
CA MET A 77 11.15 0.30 -2.64
C MET A 77 10.41 1.62 -2.88
N PRO A 78 10.54 2.21 -4.09
CA PRO A 78 9.66 3.30 -4.51
C PRO A 78 8.20 2.94 -4.29
N PHE A 79 7.37 3.91 -3.87
CA PHE A 79 5.98 3.60 -3.57
C PHE A 79 5.21 3.35 -4.86
N GLU A 80 4.73 2.12 -5.05
CA GLU A 80 3.93 1.78 -6.22
C GLU A 80 2.47 2.20 -6.02
N THR A 81 1.96 3.01 -6.93
CA THR A 81 0.58 3.48 -6.94
C THR A 81 -0.37 2.37 -7.43
N VAL A 82 -1.67 2.62 -7.31
CA VAL A 82 -2.71 1.71 -7.83
C VAL A 82 -2.62 1.52 -9.36
N SER A 83 -2.05 2.47 -10.10
CA SER A 83 -1.81 2.36 -11.54
C SER A 83 -0.56 1.55 -11.89
N GLY A 84 0.25 1.14 -10.91
CA GLY A 84 1.54 0.49 -11.14
C GLY A 84 2.67 1.46 -11.47
N GLU A 85 2.43 2.77 -11.30
CA GLU A 85 3.46 3.80 -11.41
C GLU A 85 4.21 3.92 -10.09
N PHE A 86 5.47 4.32 -10.12
CA PHE A 86 6.26 4.49 -8.91
C PHE A 86 6.42 5.98 -8.58
N GLU A 87 6.19 6.32 -7.32
CA GLU A 87 6.51 7.65 -6.79
C GLU A 87 7.96 7.70 -6.33
N ASP A 88 8.58 8.89 -6.44
CA ASP A 88 9.94 9.13 -5.97
C ASP A 88 10.09 8.91 -4.45
N GLN A 89 9.02 9.17 -3.69
CA GLN A 89 8.98 8.89 -2.26
C GLN A 89 8.66 7.40 -2.00
N PRO A 90 9.41 6.69 -1.14
CA PRO A 90 9.21 5.26 -0.92
C PRO A 90 8.06 4.93 0.07
N PHE A 91 7.20 5.90 0.38
CA PHE A 91 6.13 5.74 1.36
C PHE A 91 4.92 6.62 1.11
N GLN A 92 3.82 6.26 1.77
CA GLN A 92 2.67 7.15 2.00
C GLN A 92 2.46 7.30 3.51
N PHE A 93 2.32 8.53 3.98
CA PHE A 93 1.91 8.83 5.35
C PHE A 93 0.51 9.45 5.33
N VAL A 94 -0.48 8.65 5.72
CA VAL A 94 -1.91 8.96 5.53
C VAL A 94 -2.56 9.20 6.88
N GLY A 95 -3.30 10.31 7.01
CA GLY A 95 -4.15 10.59 8.16
C GLY A 95 -4.38 12.09 8.37
N PRO A 96 -5.16 12.47 9.40
CA PRO A 96 -5.89 11.57 10.29
C PRO A 96 -6.97 10.79 9.52
N LEU A 97 -7.05 9.48 9.77
CA LEU A 97 -8.14 8.65 9.28
C LEU A 97 -9.31 8.80 10.24
N GLU A 98 -10.41 9.36 9.76
CA GLU A 98 -11.66 9.41 10.51
C GLU A 98 -12.34 8.06 10.45
N GLU A 99 -12.49 7.41 11.60
CA GLU A 99 -13.24 6.17 11.72
C GLU A 99 -14.65 6.44 12.24
N PHE A 100 -15.65 5.82 11.60
CA PHE A 100 -17.02 5.85 12.08
C PHE A 100 -17.30 4.61 12.95
N PRO A 101 -17.87 4.78 14.16
CA PRO A 101 -18.41 6.02 14.71
C PRO A 101 -17.31 6.97 15.24
N GLN A 102 -17.57 8.29 15.19
CA GLN A 102 -16.69 9.39 15.64
C GLN A 102 -15.93 9.23 16.98
N PRO A 103 -16.34 8.44 18.00
CA PRO A 103 -15.48 8.13 19.15
C PRO A 103 -14.28 7.23 18.84
N ALA A 104 -14.11 6.76 17.60
CA ALA A 104 -12.96 5.96 17.22
C ALA A 104 -11.65 6.75 17.38
N PRO A 105 -10.56 6.09 17.79
CA PRO A 105 -9.29 6.77 18.01
C PRO A 105 -8.74 7.31 16.68
N VAL A 106 -8.08 8.47 16.74
CA VAL A 106 -7.41 9.04 15.56
C VAL A 106 -6.34 8.06 15.10
N ARG A 107 -6.31 7.72 13.81
CA ARG A 107 -5.31 6.81 13.24
C ARG A 107 -4.54 7.48 12.11
N TYR A 108 -3.25 7.18 12.05
CA TYR A 108 -2.38 7.46 10.91
C TYR A 108 -1.79 6.16 10.40
N LEU A 109 -1.53 6.07 9.11
CA LEU A 109 -0.88 4.92 8.48
C LEU A 109 0.41 5.35 7.79
N LEU A 110 1.49 4.62 8.07
CA LEU A 110 2.68 4.62 7.23
C LEU A 110 2.69 3.37 6.37
N LEU A 111 2.64 3.56 5.05
CA LEU A 111 2.61 2.49 4.06
C LEU A 111 3.94 2.44 3.31
N THR A 112 4.57 1.27 3.25
CA THR A 112 5.89 1.06 2.62
C THR A 112 5.96 -0.26 1.87
N HIS A 113 6.86 -0.35 0.88
CA HIS A 113 7.11 -1.55 0.07
C HIS A 113 8.55 -2.02 0.23
N TRP A 114 8.76 -3.34 0.21
CA TRP A 114 10.05 -3.97 0.50
C TRP A 114 10.33 -5.11 -0.46
N GLU A 115 11.56 -5.18 -0.98
CA GLU A 115 11.99 -6.24 -1.91
C GLU A 115 12.23 -7.57 -1.17
N SER A 116 12.59 -7.50 0.12
CA SER A 116 12.91 -8.67 0.94
C SER A 116 12.44 -8.53 2.39
N SER A 117 12.22 -9.67 3.04
CA SER A 117 11.95 -9.73 4.48
C SER A 117 13.14 -9.25 5.32
N ALA A 118 14.38 -9.44 4.87
CA ALA A 118 15.57 -8.98 5.57
C ALA A 118 15.63 -7.45 5.70
N GLU A 119 15.28 -6.72 4.63
CA GLU A 119 15.24 -5.25 4.65
C GLU A 119 14.08 -4.72 5.49
N LEU A 120 12.91 -5.37 5.38
CA LEU A 120 11.76 -5.09 6.23
C LEU A 120 12.09 -5.30 7.72
N ASP A 121 12.75 -6.40 8.07
CA ASP A 121 13.18 -6.68 9.44
C ASP A 121 14.18 -5.63 9.95
N ALA A 122 15.12 -5.19 9.11
CA ALA A 122 16.05 -4.12 9.46
C ALA A 122 15.32 -2.80 9.77
N TRP A 123 14.29 -2.47 8.98
CA TRP A 123 13.43 -1.31 9.22
C TRP A 123 12.61 -1.44 10.51
N LEU A 124 11.95 -2.58 10.73
CA LEU A 124 11.14 -2.84 11.93
C LEU A 124 11.97 -2.73 13.22
N ASN A 125 13.26 -3.06 13.17
CA ASN A 125 14.18 -2.96 14.31
C ASN A 125 14.91 -1.60 14.42
N SER A 126 14.64 -0.66 13.52
CA SER A 126 15.31 0.64 13.46
C SER A 126 14.96 1.57 14.63
N SER A 127 15.78 2.60 14.84
CA SER A 127 15.42 3.72 15.72
C SER A 127 14.19 4.48 15.25
N GLU A 128 13.91 4.48 13.94
CA GLU A 128 12.80 5.26 13.41
C GLU A 128 11.44 4.67 13.73
N ILE A 129 11.32 3.35 13.76
CA ILE A 129 10.11 2.70 14.27
C ILE A 129 9.91 3.01 15.75
N ARG A 130 10.98 3.04 16.56
CA ARG A 130 10.89 3.47 17.96
C ARG A 130 10.46 4.93 18.07
N ASN A 131 10.99 5.82 17.23
CA ASN A 131 10.60 7.23 17.20
C ASN A 131 9.15 7.43 16.74
N LEU A 132 8.60 6.55 15.89
CA LEU A 132 7.17 6.57 15.53
C LEU A 132 6.30 6.10 16.70
N ALA A 133 6.76 5.13 17.49
CA ALA A 133 6.07 4.67 18.70
C ALA A 133 5.97 5.75 19.79
N GLU A 134 6.79 6.79 19.75
CA GLU A 134 6.66 7.94 20.66
C GLU A 134 5.41 8.79 20.37
N LEU A 135 4.83 8.68 19.16
CA LEU A 135 3.63 9.41 18.77
C LEU A 135 2.35 8.76 19.31
N GLY A 136 2.37 7.45 19.58
CA GLY A 136 1.20 6.69 19.99
C GLY A 136 1.42 5.18 19.93
N GLU A 137 0.35 4.42 20.16
CA GLU A 137 0.38 2.97 19.98
C GLU A 137 0.64 2.63 18.52
N ILE A 138 1.58 1.73 18.24
CA ILE A 138 1.87 1.27 16.88
C ILE A 138 1.58 -0.20 16.69
N SER A 139 1.09 -0.57 15.52
CA SER A 139 0.95 -1.95 15.08
C SER A 139 1.41 -2.09 13.63
N HIS A 140 1.83 -3.30 13.27
CA HIS A 140 2.37 -3.62 11.95
C HIS A 140 1.56 -4.74 11.32
N GLU A 141 1.16 -4.55 10.07
CA GLU A 141 0.56 -5.59 9.25
C GLU A 141 1.40 -5.76 7.98
N VAL A 142 1.94 -6.97 7.80
CA VAL A 142 2.73 -7.32 6.62
C VAL A 142 1.86 -8.13 5.68
N SER A 143 1.79 -7.70 4.42
CA SER A 143 1.10 -8.38 3.36
C SER A 143 2.06 -8.84 2.26
N VAL A 144 1.73 -9.95 1.63
CA VAL A 144 2.47 -10.52 0.49
C VAL A 144 1.74 -10.21 -0.82
N LEU A 145 2.51 -10.08 -1.90
CA LEU A 145 1.96 -9.84 -3.23
C LEU A 145 1.11 -11.05 -3.67
N LEU A 146 -0.13 -10.78 -4.06
CA LEU A 146 -1.00 -11.79 -4.65
C LEU A 146 -0.59 -11.97 -6.11
N ARG A 147 -0.07 -13.15 -6.47
CA ARG A 147 0.27 -13.52 -7.84
C ARG A 147 -0.78 -14.45 -8.43
N HIS A 148 -1.42 -14.01 -9.50
CA HIS A 148 -2.32 -14.85 -10.29
C HIS A 148 -1.55 -15.63 -11.36
N GLN A 149 -2.05 -16.80 -11.74
CA GLN A 149 -1.49 -17.56 -12.86
C GLN A 149 -1.76 -16.84 -14.20
N PRO A 150 -0.87 -16.97 -15.20
CA PRO A 150 -1.14 -16.45 -16.54
C PRO A 150 -2.47 -16.98 -17.09
N GLY A 151 -3.34 -16.07 -17.55
CA GLY A 151 -4.66 -16.42 -18.08
C GLY A 151 -5.74 -16.70 -17.02
N GLU A 152 -5.41 -16.66 -15.73
CA GLU A 152 -6.40 -16.79 -14.65
C GLU A 152 -7.42 -15.64 -14.66
N ARG A 153 -6.97 -14.44 -15.04
CA ARG A 153 -7.82 -13.26 -15.16
C ARG A 153 -7.47 -12.43 -16.40
N ASP A 154 -8.50 -11.94 -17.08
CA ASP A 154 -8.35 -11.09 -18.26
C ASP A 154 -7.63 -9.78 -17.92
N GLY A 155 -6.66 -9.42 -18.77
CA GLY A 155 -5.98 -8.13 -18.73
C GLY A 155 -4.92 -7.97 -17.64
N LEU A 156 -4.46 -9.06 -17.01
CA LEU A 156 -3.29 -9.03 -16.13
C LEU A 156 -1.98 -8.80 -16.90
N ASN A 157 -1.03 -8.14 -16.24
CA ASN A 157 0.38 -8.14 -16.60
C ASN A 157 0.92 -9.58 -16.64
N ALA A 158 2.02 -9.78 -17.36
CA ALA A 158 2.64 -11.10 -17.52
C ALA A 158 3.10 -11.73 -16.20
N ASP A 159 3.41 -10.91 -15.18
CA ASP A 159 3.78 -11.33 -13.83
C ASP A 159 2.57 -11.62 -12.92
N GLY A 160 1.35 -11.41 -13.41
CA GLY A 160 0.11 -11.65 -12.68
C GLY A 160 -0.14 -10.71 -11.50
N SER A 161 0.65 -9.63 -11.35
CA SER A 161 0.63 -8.75 -10.16
C SER A 161 -0.45 -7.67 -10.22
N GLN A 162 -0.82 -7.23 -11.42
CA GLN A 162 -1.80 -6.18 -11.66
C GLN A 162 -2.38 -6.24 -13.07
N ARG A 163 -3.46 -5.50 -13.35
CA ARG A 163 -3.95 -5.36 -14.73
C ARG A 163 -3.08 -4.40 -15.53
N HIS A 164 -2.86 -4.74 -16.79
CA HIS A 164 -2.28 -3.82 -17.78
C HIS A 164 -3.26 -2.67 -17.99
N TRP A 165 -3.01 -1.54 -17.33
CA TRP A 165 -3.75 -0.30 -17.57
C TRP A 165 -3.28 0.33 -18.87
N VAL A 166 -3.74 -0.20 -20.00
CA VAL A 166 -3.45 0.42 -21.30
C VAL A 166 -4.48 1.51 -21.54
N ARG A 167 -4.06 2.78 -21.45
CA ARG A 167 -4.81 3.88 -22.07
C ARG A 167 -4.84 3.62 -23.58
N ALA A 168 -5.96 3.19 -24.13
CA ALA A 168 -6.10 3.14 -25.58
C ALA A 168 -6.04 4.58 -26.11
N GLY A 169 -4.97 4.92 -26.82
CA GLY A 169 -4.79 6.23 -27.47
C GLY A 169 -3.43 6.91 -27.35
N THR A 170 -2.43 6.29 -26.72
CA THR A 170 -1.03 6.76 -26.81
C THR A 170 -0.21 5.72 -27.57
N THR A 171 0.02 5.99 -28.86
CA THR A 171 1.21 5.52 -29.59
C THR A 171 2.44 6.25 -29.10
#